data_AF-A0A917BXU4-F1
#
_entry.id   AF-A0A917BXU4-F1
#
_cell.length_a   1.000
_cell.length_b   1.000
_cell.length_c   1.000
_cell.angle_alpha   90.00
_cell.angle_beta   90.00
_cell.angle_gamma   90.00
#
_symmetry.space_group_name_H-M   'P 1'
#
loop_
_entity.id
_entity.type
_entity.pdbx_description
1 polymer ?
#
loop_
_entity_poly.entity_id
_entity_poly.type
_entity_poly.pdbx_seq_one_letter_code
_entity_poly.pdbx_strand_id
1 'polypeptide(L)'
;MLKSEQLSLARQMDLVFRELQEELSGLSSGTVFVQIRNNVIGKFGIRHNPLSGRSGTFAADKEGLTLSQQSSFRLMALESLNYKRRWTHGEISYEFAVRQGMVAVDATLESNYNMANLMIRYPRASHSDSSDQSYG
;
A
#
# COMPACT_ATOMS: atom_id res chain seq x y z
N MET A 1 -0.47 -29.06 -4.51
CA MET A 1 -0.10 -27.63 -4.55
C MET A 1 -0.74 -27.02 -5.77
N LEU A 2 -1.88 -26.34 -5.61
CA LEU A 2 -2.49 -25.60 -6.72
C LEU A 2 -1.52 -24.49 -7.10
N LYS A 3 -0.98 -24.55 -8.32
CA LYS A 3 -0.37 -23.39 -8.99
C LYS A 3 -1.51 -22.41 -9.22
N SER A 4 -1.79 -21.57 -8.22
CA SER A 4 -2.63 -20.40 -8.40
C SER A 4 -2.01 -19.62 -9.56
N GLU A 5 -2.72 -19.49 -10.67
CA GLU A 5 -2.42 -18.46 -11.64
C GLU A 5 -2.25 -17.17 -10.83
N GLN A 6 -1.03 -16.62 -10.78
CA GLN A 6 -0.74 -15.44 -9.98
C GLN A 6 -1.59 -14.32 -10.57
N LEU A 7 -2.69 -13.99 -9.87
CA LEU A 7 -3.60 -12.91 -10.26
C LEU A 7 -2.78 -11.65 -10.50
N SER A 8 -3.12 -10.91 -11.56
CA SER A 8 -2.49 -9.62 -11.82
C SER A 8 -2.68 -8.69 -10.62
N LEU A 9 -1.75 -7.76 -10.41
CA LEU A 9 -1.85 -6.80 -9.30
C LEU A 9 -3.15 -5.99 -9.36
N ALA A 10 -3.62 -5.65 -10.57
CA ALA A 10 -4.92 -5.02 -10.79
C ALA A 10 -6.08 -5.88 -10.27
N ARG A 11 -6.05 -7.20 -10.57
CA ARG A 11 -7.10 -8.10 -10.08
C ARG A 11 -7.04 -8.29 -8.57
N GLN A 12 -5.85 -8.29 -7.97
CA GLN A 12 -5.70 -8.31 -6.52
C GLN A 12 -6.26 -7.03 -5.88
N MET A 13 -6.07 -5.87 -6.52
CA MET A 13 -6.64 -4.60 -6.08
C MET A 13 -8.17 -4.61 -6.12
N ASP A 14 -8.79 -5.18 -7.16
CA ASP A 14 -10.25 -5.37 -7.19
C ASP A 14 -10.76 -6.16 -5.98
N LEU A 15 -10.03 -7.23 -5.60
CA LEU A 15 -10.39 -8.07 -4.46
C LEU A 15 -10.27 -7.29 -3.14
N VAL A 16 -9.24 -6.46 -3.00
CA VAL A 16 -9.08 -5.56 -1.84
C VAL A 16 -10.28 -4.63 -1.71
N PHE A 17 -10.68 -3.94 -2.78
CA PHE A 17 -11.83 -3.01 -2.72
C PHE A 17 -13.17 -3.71 -2.48
N ARG A 18 -13.30 -4.96 -2.92
CA ARG A 18 -14.49 -5.77 -2.60
C ARG A 18 -14.55 -6.13 -1.11
N GLU A 19 -13.41 -6.46 -0.51
CA GLU A 19 -13.35 -6.77 0.92
C GLU A 19 -13.61 -5.52 1.77
N LEU A 20 -13.06 -4.36 1.37
CA LEU A 20 -13.20 -3.10 2.10
C LEU A 20 -14.55 -2.40 1.88
N GLN A 21 -15.46 -2.98 1.10
CA GLN A 21 -16.71 -2.32 0.68
C GLN A 21 -17.59 -1.91 1.86
N GLU A 22 -17.74 -2.80 2.84
CA GLU A 22 -18.54 -2.55 4.05
C GLU A 22 -17.90 -1.49 4.93
N GLU A 23 -16.58 -1.56 5.17
CA GLU A 23 -15.86 -0.56 5.97
C GLU A 23 -15.91 0.84 5.32
N LEU A 24 -15.71 0.93 4.00
CA LEU A 24 -15.78 2.19 3.26
C LEU A 24 -17.19 2.81 3.30
N SER A 25 -18.24 2.01 3.43
CA SER A 25 -19.61 2.51 3.56
C SER A 25 -19.85 3.28 4.88
N GLY A 26 -19.00 3.08 5.88
CA GLY A 26 -19.04 3.77 7.17
C GLY A 26 -18.02 4.88 7.33
N LEU A 27 -17.22 5.19 6.30
CA LEU A 27 -16.15 6.19 6.38
C LEU A 27 -16.29 7.29 5.34
N SER A 28 -16.24 8.54 5.79
CA SER A 28 -16.21 9.74 4.93
C SER A 28 -14.79 10.15 4.56
N SER A 29 -13.79 9.74 5.35
CA SER A 29 -12.37 9.98 5.10
C SER A 29 -11.46 8.96 5.79
N GLY A 30 -10.24 8.82 5.31
CA GLY A 30 -9.23 7.93 5.89
C GLY A 30 -8.10 7.62 4.92
N THR A 31 -7.33 6.57 5.21
CA THR A 31 -6.26 6.08 4.34
C THR A 31 -6.42 4.59 4.09
N VAL A 32 -6.66 4.19 2.85
CA VAL A 32 -6.55 2.78 2.45
C VAL A 32 -5.07 2.48 2.16
N PHE A 33 -4.50 1.45 2.78
CA PHE A 33 -3.12 1.04 2.50
C PHE A 33 -3.07 -0.40 1.99
N VAL A 34 -2.07 -0.69 1.16
CA VAL A 34 -1.84 -2.00 0.52
C VAL A 34 -0.35 -2.27 0.48
N GLN A 35 0.07 -3.39 1.07
CA GLN A 35 1.45 -3.83 1.13
C GLN A 35 1.70 -4.94 0.11
N ILE A 36 2.66 -4.70 -0.76
CA ILE A 36 2.98 -5.53 -1.90
C ILE A 36 4.36 -6.15 -1.70
N ARG A 37 4.46 -7.46 -1.92
CA ARG A 37 5.72 -8.23 -1.93
C ARG A 37 5.70 -9.18 -3.12
N ASN A 38 6.74 -9.13 -3.96
CA ASN A 38 6.81 -9.91 -5.21
C ASN A 38 5.56 -9.75 -6.11
N ASN A 39 5.02 -8.53 -6.22
CA ASN A 39 3.75 -8.23 -6.91
C ASN A 39 2.51 -8.96 -6.35
N VAL A 40 2.57 -9.43 -5.11
CA VAL A 40 1.45 -10.00 -4.37
C VAL A 40 1.08 -9.08 -3.22
N ILE A 41 -0.19 -8.70 -3.12
CA ILE A 41 -0.74 -7.97 -1.98
C ILE A 41 -0.84 -8.93 -0.81
N GLY A 42 -0.05 -8.70 0.23
CA GLY A 42 0.00 -9.55 1.42
C GLY A 42 -0.80 -8.99 2.60
N LYS A 43 -0.97 -7.67 2.66
CA LYS A 43 -1.68 -6.97 3.74
C LYS A 43 -2.34 -5.72 3.19
N PHE A 44 -3.54 -5.41 3.66
CA PHE A 44 -4.24 -4.19 3.34
C PHE A 44 -5.17 -3.81 4.50
N GLY A 45 -5.74 -2.61 4.45
CA GLY A 45 -6.71 -2.15 5.44
C GLY A 45 -6.97 -0.66 5.33
N ILE A 46 -7.75 -0.14 6.28
CA ILE A 46 -8.08 1.28 6.38
C ILE A 46 -7.53 1.85 7.70
N ARG A 47 -6.83 2.98 7.61
CA ARG A 47 -6.52 3.83 8.77
C ARG A 47 -7.57 4.92 8.83
N HIS A 48 -8.31 4.97 9.93
CA HIS A 48 -9.31 6.01 10.15
C HIS A 48 -8.60 7.32 10.48
N ASN A 49 -9.09 8.43 9.95
CA ASN A 49 -8.64 9.74 10.43
C ASN A 49 -9.01 9.90 11.91
N PRO A 50 -8.24 10.68 12.70
CA PRO A 50 -8.56 10.92 14.10
C PRO A 50 -10.02 11.36 14.24
N LEU A 51 -10.78 10.64 15.07
CA LEU A 51 -12.18 10.96 15.32
C LEU A 51 -12.25 12.42 15.80
N SER A 52 -12.94 13.27 15.06
CA SER A 52 -13.15 14.67 15.43
C SER A 52 -14.15 14.72 16.59
N GLY A 53 -13.65 14.51 17.81
CA GLY A 53 -14.44 14.65 19.02
C GLY A 53 -14.60 16.12 19.39
N ARG A 54 -15.81 16.67 19.27
CA ARG A 54 -16.16 17.93 19.95
C ARG A 54 -16.77 17.58 21.30
N SER A 55 -16.22 18.14 22.38
CA SER A 55 -16.78 18.02 23.75
C SER A 55 -16.82 16.59 24.33
N GLY A 56 -15.78 15.79 24.12
CA GLY A 56 -15.63 14.48 24.79
C GLY A 56 -16.49 13.35 24.24
N THR A 57 -17.22 13.57 23.15
CA THR A 57 -17.98 12.54 22.44
C THR A 57 -17.35 12.29 21.08
N PHE A 58 -17.15 11.01 20.77
CA PHE A 58 -16.82 10.59 19.41
C PHE A 58 -18.13 10.41 18.65
N ALA A 59 -18.45 11.33 17.76
CA ALA A 59 -19.53 11.11 16.80
C ALA A 59 -18.99 10.19 15.70
N ALA A 60 -19.56 9.00 15.57
CA ALA A 60 -19.40 8.23 14.34
C ALA A 60 -20.13 9.00 13.23
N ASP A 61 -19.44 9.29 12.12
CA ASP A 61 -20.12 9.76 10.92
C ASP A 61 -21.14 8.69 10.52
N LYS A 62 -22.41 9.06 10.43
CA LYS A 62 -23.50 8.12 10.12
C LYS A 62 -23.46 7.61 8.68
N GLU A 63 -22.69 8.26 7.81
CA GLU A 63 -22.66 8.00 6.37
C GLU A 63 -21.23 8.07 5.84
N GLY A 64 -20.77 7.01 5.19
CA GLY A 64 -19.49 6.95 4.49
C GLY A 64 -19.60 7.07 2.98
N LEU A 65 -18.70 6.42 2.25
CA LEU A 65 -18.74 6.43 0.79
C LEU A 65 -19.97 5.67 0.27
N THR A 66 -20.74 6.33 -0.59
CA THR A 66 -21.77 5.69 -1.43
C THR A 66 -21.15 4.69 -2.40
N LEU A 67 -21.94 3.74 -2.93
CA LEU A 67 -21.48 2.75 -3.92
C LEU A 67 -20.85 3.39 -5.17
N SER A 68 -21.35 4.55 -5.60
CA SER A 68 -20.80 5.31 -6.72
C SER A 68 -19.42 5.89 -6.40
N GLN A 69 -19.27 6.46 -5.20
CA GLN A 69 -17.98 6.98 -4.73
C GLN A 69 -16.97 5.84 -4.50
N GLN A 70 -17.39 4.71 -3.92
CA GLN A 70 -16.52 3.53 -3.78
C GLN A 70 -16.07 2.98 -5.15
N SER A 71 -16.96 2.96 -6.14
CA SER A 71 -16.62 2.56 -7.51
C SER A 71 -15.62 3.52 -8.15
N SER A 72 -15.82 4.83 -7.96
CA SER A 72 -14.89 5.86 -8.45
C SER A 72 -13.52 5.73 -7.79
N PHE A 73 -13.49 5.49 -6.48
CA PHE A 73 -12.26 5.25 -5.73
C PHE A 73 -11.52 4.00 -6.26
N ARG A 74 -12.24 2.88 -6.46
CA ARG A 74 -11.66 1.67 -7.06
C ARG A 74 -10.99 1.95 -8.41
N LEU A 75 -11.66 2.70 -9.28
CA LEU A 75 -11.12 3.03 -10.60
C LEU A 75 -9.85 3.89 -10.50
N MET A 76 -9.82 4.90 -9.62
CA MET A 76 -8.63 5.71 -9.37
C MET A 76 -7.47 4.87 -8.80
N ALA A 77 -7.77 3.92 -7.90
CA ALA A 77 -6.76 3.01 -7.37
C ALA A 77 -6.18 2.09 -8.45
N LEU A 78 -7.01 1.56 -9.35
CA LEU A 78 -6.53 0.78 -10.49
C LEU A 78 -5.67 1.61 -11.45
N GLU A 79 -6.10 2.84 -11.74
CA GLU A 79 -5.35 3.77 -12.58
C GLU A 79 -3.98 4.10 -11.98
N SER A 80 -3.91 4.29 -10.65
CA SER A 80 -2.66 4.59 -9.94
C SER A 80 -1.57 3.53 -10.17
N LEU A 81 -1.95 2.27 -10.46
CA LEU A 81 -1.01 1.19 -10.74
C LEU A 81 -0.18 1.44 -12.01
N ASN A 82 -0.69 2.24 -12.95
CA ASN A 82 0.05 2.62 -14.16
C ASN A 82 1.27 3.52 -13.85
N TYR A 83 1.26 4.18 -12.69
CA TYR A 83 2.36 5.06 -12.24
C TYR A 83 3.44 4.30 -11.43
N LYS A 84 3.24 3.00 -11.19
CA LYS A 84 4.22 2.15 -10.50
C LYS A 84 5.46 1.91 -11.36
N ARG A 85 6.63 2.42 -10.93
CA ARG A 85 7.90 2.33 -11.68
C ARG A 85 8.83 1.22 -11.18
N ARG A 86 8.83 0.08 -11.87
CA ARG A 86 9.87 -0.98 -11.80
C ARG A 86 10.18 -1.56 -10.39
N TRP A 87 9.29 -1.41 -9.41
CA TRP A 87 9.43 -2.07 -8.10
C TRP A 87 8.46 -3.24 -7.97
N THR A 88 8.78 -4.23 -7.13
CA THR A 88 7.91 -5.40 -6.85
C THR A 88 7.55 -5.51 -5.37
N HIS A 89 8.15 -4.65 -4.55
CA HIS A 89 7.98 -4.56 -3.11
C HIS A 89 7.70 -3.10 -2.73
N GLY A 90 6.70 -2.86 -1.89
CA GLY A 90 6.29 -1.50 -1.58
C GLY A 90 4.99 -1.42 -0.81
N GLU A 91 4.59 -0.20 -0.50
CA GLU A 91 3.27 0.14 0.03
C GLU A 91 2.62 1.15 -0.93
N ILE A 92 1.33 1.00 -1.20
CA ILE A 92 0.53 2.07 -1.79
C ILE A 92 -0.43 2.54 -0.70
N SER A 93 -0.51 3.84 -0.49
CA SER A 93 -1.46 4.47 0.42
C SER A 93 -2.35 5.42 -0.36
N TYR A 94 -3.66 5.33 -0.13
CA TYR A 94 -4.67 6.18 -0.72
C TYR A 94 -5.35 6.98 0.38
N GLU A 95 -5.00 8.25 0.51
CA GLU A 95 -5.72 9.16 1.38
C GLU A 95 -6.99 9.60 0.66
N PHE A 96 -8.15 9.44 1.31
CA PHE A 96 -9.44 9.80 0.72
C PHE A 96 -10.26 10.66 1.66
N ALA A 97 -11.09 11.52 1.07
CA ALA A 97 -12.11 12.27 1.78
C ALA A 97 -13.28 12.61 0.84
N VAL A 98 -14.50 12.60 1.37
CA VAL A 98 -15.66 13.13 0.68
C VAL A 98 -15.67 14.65 0.80
N ARG A 99 -15.59 15.36 -0.33
CA ARG A 99 -15.67 16.82 -0.43
C ARG A 99 -16.77 17.18 -1.41
N GLN A 100 -17.74 17.99 -0.97
CA GLN A 100 -18.85 18.45 -1.81
C GLN A 100 -19.61 17.29 -2.51
N GLY A 101 -19.74 16.15 -1.84
CA GLY A 101 -20.40 14.96 -2.40
C GLY A 101 -19.57 14.14 -3.39
N MET A 102 -18.32 14.51 -3.66
CA MET A 102 -17.38 13.73 -4.48
C MET A 102 -16.27 13.15 -3.61
N VAL A 103 -15.76 11.97 -3.99
CA VAL A 103 -14.57 11.40 -3.35
C VAL A 103 -13.32 12.02 -3.96
N ALA A 104 -12.50 12.66 -3.14
CA ALA A 104 -11.14 13.07 -3.49
C ALA A 104 -10.17 12.01 -2.97
N VAL A 105 -9.18 11.63 -3.79
CA VAL A 105 -8.19 10.59 -3.45
C VAL A 105 -6.80 11.03 -3.87
N ASP A 106 -5.87 11.00 -2.92
CA ASP A 106 -4.44 11.19 -3.14
C ASP A 106 -3.71 9.86 -2.96
N ALA A 107 -2.88 9.48 -3.94
CA ALA A 107 -2.16 8.21 -3.94
C ALA A 107 -0.66 8.41 -3.71
N THR A 108 -0.11 7.75 -2.69
CA THR A 108 1.33 7.67 -2.42
C THR A 108 1.82 6.26 -2.73
N LEU A 109 2.81 6.14 -3.62
CA LEU A 109 3.44 4.87 -3.99
C LEU A 109 4.86 4.84 -3.43
N GLU A 110 5.09 3.98 -2.45
CA GLU A 110 6.39 3.79 -1.81
C GLU A 110 7.02 2.46 -2.23
N SER A 111 8.27 2.48 -2.69
CA SER A 111 9.04 1.28 -3.01
C SER A 111 9.93 0.88 -1.83
N ASN A 112 9.82 -0.37 -1.39
CA ASN A 112 10.52 -0.85 -0.20
C ASN A 112 11.60 -1.88 -0.53
N TYR A 113 12.86 -1.50 -0.31
CA TYR A 113 14.03 -2.36 -0.55
C TYR A 113 14.70 -2.73 0.77
N ASN A 114 14.83 -4.03 1.01
CA ASN A 114 15.57 -4.53 2.17
C ASN A 114 17.06 -4.68 1.80
N MET A 115 17.94 -3.92 2.47
CA MET A 115 19.38 -3.93 2.21
C MET A 115 20.01 -5.30 2.48
N ALA A 116 19.49 -6.10 3.42
CA ALA A 116 19.99 -7.45 3.68
C ALA A 116 19.86 -8.34 2.44
N ASN A 117 18.76 -8.19 1.67
CA ASN A 117 18.57 -8.95 0.43
C ASN A 117 19.52 -8.53 -0.69
N LEU A 118 20.01 -7.28 -0.66
CA LEU A 118 21.01 -6.77 -1.60
C LEU A 118 22.42 -7.24 -1.22
N MET A 119 22.74 -7.26 0.07
CA MET A 119 24.06 -7.65 0.57
C MET A 119 24.33 -9.16 0.46
N ILE A 120 23.31 -10.02 0.45
CA ILE A 120 23.50 -11.47 0.17
C ILE A 120 24.07 -11.72 -1.24
N ARG A 121 23.85 -10.81 -2.19
CA ARG A 121 24.33 -10.95 -3.58
C ARG A 121 25.65 -10.24 -3.86
N TYR A 122 26.20 -9.49 -2.90
CA TYR A 122 27.56 -8.99 -3.04
C TYR A 122 28.51 -10.15 -2.74
N PRO A 123 29.37 -10.56 -3.70
CA PRO A 123 30.52 -11.39 -3.34
C PRO A 123 31.28 -10.59 -2.29
N ARG A 124 31.50 -11.16 -1.12
CA ARG A 124 32.53 -10.63 -0.23
C ARG A 124 33.80 -10.68 -1.06
N ALA A 125 34.30 -9.52 -1.48
CA ALA A 125 35.69 -9.43 -1.90
C ALA A 125 36.47 -10.01 -0.72
N SER A 126 37.10 -11.16 -0.94
CA SER A 126 38.07 -11.70 0.00
C SER A 126 39.08 -10.59 0.20
N HIS A 127 39.02 -9.89 1.33
CA HIS A 127 40.15 -9.12 1.80
C HIS A 127 41.30 -10.11 1.92
N SER A 128 42.15 -10.12 0.90
CA SER A 128 43.49 -10.66 1.02
C SER A 128 44.18 -9.79 2.05
N ASP A 129 44.20 -10.25 3.30
CA ASP A 129 45.16 -9.80 4.31
C ASP A 129 46.55 -10.00 3.71
N SER A 130 47.02 -8.96 3.03
CA SER A 130 48.40 -8.80 2.62
C SER A 130 49.05 -8.15 3.83
N SER A 131 49.35 -8.96 4.83
CA SER A 131 50.19 -8.54 5.93
C SER A 131 51.56 -8.16 5.35
N ASP A 132 51.79 -6.85 5.25
CA ASP A 132 53.12 -6.27 5.19
C ASP A 132 53.93 -6.82 6.37
N GLN A 133 54.78 -7.82 6.09
CA GLN A 133 55.93 -8.17 6.94
C GLN A 133 57.20 -7.88 6.14
N SER A 134 57.53 -6.60 6.10
CA SER A 134 58.92 -6.14 6.00
C SER A 134 59.65 -6.55 7.28
N TYR A 135 60.64 -7.45 7.19
CA TYR A 135 61.92 -7.41 7.94
C TYR A 135 62.84 -8.52 7.42
N GLY A 136 64.05 -8.16 6.95
CA GLY A 136 65.15 -9.08 6.67
C GLY A 136 65.94 -8.74 5.43
#